data_AF-A0A1Y3BBV5-F1
#
_entry.id   AF-A0A1Y3BBV5-F1
#
_cell.length_a   1.000
_cell.length_b   1.000
_cell.length_c   1.000
_cell.angle_alpha   90.00
_cell.angle_beta   90.00
_cell.angle_gamma   90.00
#
_symmetry.space_group_name_H-M   'P 1'
#
loop_
_entity.id
_entity.type
_entity.pdbx_description
1 polymer ?
#
loop_
_entity_poly.entity_id
_entity_poly.type
_entity_poly.pdbx_seq_one_letter_code
_entity_poly.pdbx_strand_id
1 'polypeptide(L)'
;MPTIHDEKSERRDLVNFPRPVRADFPEPCRMGIIPESWFQMFYEKTGVTGPYCFFYGFLTFLLSKEWLVVEHELLVGIEATAIIVIAAKIFGPEIRKKAGTAVDVC
;
A
#
# COMPACT_ATOMS: atom_id res chain seq x y z
N MET A 1 -20.01 8.34 18.85
CA MET A 1 -19.47 7.03 18.44
C MET A 1 -20.12 5.97 19.32
N PRO A 2 -20.71 4.89 18.78
CA PRO A 2 -21.15 3.78 19.61
C PRO A 2 -19.95 3.24 20.39
N THR A 3 -20.09 3.17 21.72
CA THR A 3 -19.04 2.65 22.60
C THR A 3 -19.12 1.13 22.66
N ILE A 4 -18.04 0.46 23.05
CA ILE A 4 -18.00 -1.00 23.24
C ILE A 4 -19.11 -1.48 24.21
N HIS A 5 -19.51 -0.64 25.17
CA HIS A 5 -20.57 -0.95 26.13
C HIS A 5 -21.99 -0.92 25.52
N ASP A 6 -22.19 -0.21 24.41
CA ASP A 6 -23.47 -0.12 23.70
C ASP A 6 -23.71 -1.37 22.81
N GLU A 7 -22.69 -2.20 22.65
CA GLU A 7 -22.70 -3.33 21.74
C GLU A 7 -23.57 -4.49 22.21
N LYS A 8 -23.60 -4.70 23.53
CA LYS A 8 -24.40 -5.74 24.18
C LYS A 8 -25.83 -5.25 24.50
N SER A 9 -26.18 -4.03 24.08
CA SER A 9 -27.52 -3.49 24.29
C SER A 9 -28.52 -4.20 23.39
N GLU A 10 -29.69 -4.51 23.93
CA GLU A 10 -30.80 -5.15 23.19
C GLU A 10 -31.31 -4.28 22.02
N ARG A 11 -30.94 -2.99 21.99
CA ARG A 11 -31.34 -2.04 20.94
C ARG A 11 -30.53 -2.20 19.65
N ARG A 12 -29.39 -2.88 19.69
CA ARG A 12 -28.50 -3.07 18.54
C ARG A 12 -28.85 -4.38 17.83
N ASP A 13 -29.41 -4.26 16.63
CA ASP A 13 -29.61 -5.41 15.76
C ASP A 13 -28.31 -5.79 15.04
N LEU A 14 -27.62 -6.80 15.57
CA LEU A 14 -26.40 -7.36 15.00
C LEU A 14 -26.67 -8.37 13.87
N VAL A 15 -27.92 -8.83 13.72
CA VAL A 15 -28.29 -9.86 12.72
C VAL A 15 -28.48 -9.20 11.35
N ASN A 16 -29.22 -8.08 11.30
CA ASN A 16 -29.43 -7.35 10.04
C ASN A 16 -28.31 -6.34 9.74
N PHE A 17 -27.62 -5.83 10.77
CA PHE A 17 -26.56 -4.83 10.62
C PHE A 17 -25.26 -5.28 11.30
N PRO A 18 -24.58 -6.30 10.73
CA PRO A 18 -23.25 -6.69 11.22
C PRO A 18 -22.28 -5.52 11.03
N ARG A 19 -21.26 -5.47 11.89
CA ARG A 19 -20.19 -4.50 11.70
C ARG A 19 -19.40 -4.83 10.44
N PRO A 20 -18.92 -3.80 9.69
CA PRO A 20 -18.02 -4.04 8.59
C PRO A 20 -16.77 -4.75 9.11
N VAL A 21 -16.52 -5.94 8.57
CA VAL A 21 -15.33 -6.75 8.87
C VAL A 21 -14.22 -6.29 7.93
N ARG A 22 -13.00 -6.16 8.47
CA ARG A 22 -11.83 -5.86 7.64
C ARG A 22 -11.53 -7.07 6.75
N ALA A 23 -11.15 -6.84 5.49
CA ALA A 23 -10.71 -7.92 4.61
C ALA A 23 -9.48 -8.65 5.20
N ASP A 24 -9.49 -9.98 5.12
CA ASP A 24 -8.43 -10.85 5.66
C ASP A 24 -7.08 -10.60 4.98
N PHE A 25 -7.11 -10.34 3.66
CA PHE A 25 -5.93 -10.07 2.86
C PHE A 25 -5.99 -8.65 2.29
N PRO A 26 -4.90 -7.88 2.38
CA PRO A 26 -4.80 -6.60 1.69
C PRO A 26 -4.74 -6.82 0.17
N GLU A 27 -5.12 -5.80 -0.58
CA GLU A 27 -4.94 -5.81 -2.03
C GLU A 27 -3.46 -5.99 -2.41
N PRO A 28 -3.17 -6.78 -3.47
CA PRO A 28 -1.82 -6.91 -3.97
C PRO A 28 -1.25 -5.56 -4.40
N CYS A 29 -0.03 -5.28 -3.95
CA CYS A 29 0.66 -4.03 -4.22
C CYS A 29 1.94 -4.30 -5.03
N ARG A 30 2.08 -3.64 -6.18
CA ARG A 30 3.28 -3.70 -7.03
C ARG A 30 4.23 -2.57 -6.64
N MET A 31 5.53 -2.88 -6.63
CA MET A 31 6.59 -1.94 -6.25
C MET A 31 6.45 -1.39 -4.80
N GLY A 32 5.64 -2.04 -3.96
CA GLY A 32 5.45 -1.69 -2.55
C GLY A 32 4.52 -0.52 -2.27
N ILE A 33 4.17 0.30 -3.27
CA ILE A 33 3.36 1.53 -3.09
C ILE A 33 2.09 1.53 -3.95
N ILE A 34 2.11 0.90 -5.13
CA ILE A 34 1.04 1.07 -6.12
C ILE A 34 0.14 -0.18 -6.15
N PRO A 35 -1.17 -0.04 -5.89
CA PRO A 35 -2.08 -1.18 -5.86
C PRO A 35 -2.31 -1.76 -7.26
N GLU A 36 -2.62 -3.05 -7.33
CA GLU A 36 -2.89 -3.75 -8.59
C GLU A 36 -4.11 -3.19 -9.33
N SER A 37 -5.09 -2.64 -8.61
CA SER A 37 -6.24 -1.95 -9.20
C SER A 37 -5.84 -0.83 -10.16
N TRP A 38 -4.76 -0.10 -9.88
CA TRP A 38 -4.23 0.94 -10.77
C TRP A 38 -3.64 0.35 -12.06
N PHE A 39 -2.93 -0.78 -11.96
CA PHE A 39 -2.40 -1.50 -13.12
C PHE A 39 -3.51 -2.09 -13.99
N GLN A 40 -4.59 -2.57 -13.37
CA GLN A 40 -5.74 -3.14 -14.08
C GLN A 40 -6.42 -2.11 -14.99
N MET A 41 -6.46 -0.83 -14.61
CA MET A 41 -7.02 0.24 -15.45
C MET A 41 -6.27 0.37 -16.80
N PHE A 42 -4.94 0.25 -16.78
CA PHE A 42 -4.13 0.37 -17.98
C PHE A 42 -4.10 -0.92 -18.81
N TYR A 43 -4.37 -2.07 -18.18
CA TYR A 43 -4.26 -3.38 -18.82
C TYR A 43 -5.15 -3.50 -20.06
N GLU A 44 -6.39 -3.01 -20.00
CA GLU A 44 -7.34 -3.07 -21.12
C GLU A 44 -6.90 -2.28 -22.36
N LYS A 45 -6.06 -1.26 -22.19
CA LYS A 45 -5.67 -0.33 -23.28
C LYS A 45 -4.23 -0.51 -23.74
N THR A 46 -3.33 -0.79 -22.81
CA THR A 46 -1.88 -0.72 -23.01
C THR A 46 -1.16 -1.99 -22.54
N GLY A 47 -1.91 -3.00 -22.09
CA GLY A 47 -1.38 -4.26 -21.60
C GLY A 47 -0.57 -4.13 -20.31
N VAL A 48 0.26 -5.14 -20.02
CA VAL A 48 1.09 -5.20 -18.80
C VAL A 48 2.14 -4.09 -18.78
N THR A 49 2.67 -3.69 -19.94
CA THR A 49 3.79 -2.75 -20.07
C THR A 49 3.37 -1.29 -19.93
N GLY A 50 2.10 -0.96 -20.22
CA GLY A 50 1.57 0.41 -20.18
C GLY A 50 1.86 1.18 -18.90
N PRO A 51 1.51 0.65 -17.71
CA PRO A 51 1.83 1.26 -16.42
C PRO A 51 3.31 1.62 -16.25
N TYR A 52 4.21 0.72 -16.65
CA TYR A 52 5.66 0.91 -16.49
C TYR A 52 6.18 1.97 -17.46
N CYS A 53 5.71 1.95 -18.71
CA CYS A 53 6.04 2.98 -19.69
C CYS A 53 5.52 4.36 -19.28
N PHE A 54 4.34 4.43 -18.65
CA PHE A 54 3.79 5.67 -18.12
C PHE A 54 4.67 6.25 -17.01
N PHE A 55 5.06 5.45 -16.02
CA PHE A 55 5.94 5.94 -14.94
C PHE A 55 7.31 6.36 -15.44
N TYR A 56 7.89 5.59 -16.36
CA TYR A 56 9.16 5.97 -16.97
C TYR A 56 9.06 7.29 -17.75
N GLY A 57 8.03 7.42 -18.60
CA GLY A 57 7.75 8.65 -19.33
C GLY A 57 7.51 9.85 -18.40
N PHE A 58 6.71 9.66 -17.35
CA PHE A 58 6.44 10.68 -16.35
C PHE A 58 7.72 11.12 -15.63
N LEU A 59 8.57 10.18 -15.20
CA LEU A 59 9.86 10.49 -14.56
C LEU A 59 10.78 11.29 -15.51
N THR A 60 10.90 10.87 -16.77
CA THR A 60 11.71 11.61 -17.76
C THR A 60 11.16 13.01 -18.02
N PHE A 61 9.84 13.18 -17.99
CA PHE A 61 9.20 14.49 -18.12
C PHE A 61 9.50 15.39 -16.92
N LEU A 62 9.42 14.88 -15.68
CA LEU A 62 9.76 15.63 -14.47
C LEU A 62 11.22 16.12 -14.48
N LEU A 63 12.14 15.26 -14.93
CA LEU A 63 13.56 15.61 -15.10
C LEU A 63 13.75 16.65 -16.21
N SER A 64 13.09 16.48 -17.36
CA SER A 64 13.17 17.42 -18.48
C SER A 64 12.58 18.79 -18.17
N LYS A 65 11.61 18.87 -17.24
CA LYS A 65 11.00 20.12 -16.78
C LYS A 65 11.68 20.73 -15.57
N GLU A 66 12.79 20.13 -15.11
CA GLU A 66 13.51 20.57 -13.91
C GLU A 66 12.60 20.68 -12.67
N TRP A 67 11.48 19.93 -12.65
CA TRP A 67 10.66 19.78 -11.44
C TRP A 67 11.33 18.81 -10.45
N LEU A 68 12.13 17.88 -10.99
CA LEU A 68 13.11 17.12 -10.22
C LEU A 68 14.50 17.57 -10.64
N VAL A 69 15.07 18.54 -9.91
CA VAL A 69 16.45 18.98 -10.11
C VAL A 69 17.38 18.00 -9.40
N VAL A 70 18.42 17.53 -10.11
CA VAL A 70 19.42 16.62 -9.54
C VAL A 70 20.40 17.41 -8.68
N GLU A 71 19.99 17.69 -7.45
CA GLU A 71 20.81 18.31 -6.41
C GLU A 71 21.18 17.30 -5.32
N HIS A 72 21.99 17.73 -4.36
CA HIS A 72 22.41 16.88 -3.25
C HIS A 72 21.22 16.34 -2.46
N GLU A 73 20.18 17.15 -2.25
CA GLU A 73 18.96 16.74 -1.55
C GLU A 73 18.20 15.61 -2.25
N LEU A 74 18.15 15.62 -3.59
CA LEU A 74 17.51 14.55 -4.35
C LEU A 74 18.29 13.23 -4.20
N LEU A 75 19.63 13.31 -4.23
CA LEU A 75 20.50 12.15 -4.03
C LEU A 75 20.30 11.54 -2.63
N VAL A 76 20.25 12.38 -1.59
CA VAL A 76 19.97 11.96 -0.21
C VAL A 76 18.59 11.29 -0.12
N GLY A 77 17.57 11.81 -0.83
CA GLY A 77 16.25 11.18 -0.92
C GLY A 77 16.27 9.77 -1.53
N ILE A 78 17.08 9.56 -2.58
CA ILE A 78 17.27 8.24 -3.20
C ILE A 78 17.96 7.28 -2.23
N GLU A 79 19.01 7.72 -1.54
CA GLU A 79 19.73 6.90 -0.55
C GLU A 79 18.83 6.50 0.62
N ALA A 80 18.07 7.45 1.17
CA ALA A 80 17.11 7.18 2.23
C ALA A 80 16.05 6.16 1.79
N THR A 81 15.52 6.30 0.57
CA THR A 81 14.54 5.35 0.01
C THR A 81 15.16 3.95 -0.16
N ALA A 82 16.41 3.86 -0.61
CA ALA A 82 17.11 2.59 -0.76
C ALA A 82 17.29 1.87 0.59
N ILE A 83 17.68 2.61 1.63
CA ILE A 83 17.82 2.06 2.99
C ILE A 83 16.48 1.54 3.50
N ILE A 84 15.38 2.28 3.30
CA ILE A 84 14.03 1.85 3.71
C ILE A 84 13.63 0.55 3.00
N VAL A 85 13.88 0.45 1.69
CA VAL A 85 13.56 -0.76 0.91
C VAL A 85 14.37 -1.97 1.40
N ILE A 86 15.66 -1.79 1.69
CA ILE A 86 16.52 -2.85 2.21
C ILE A 86 16.05 -3.28 3.61
N ALA A 87 15.79 -2.32 4.51
CA ALA A 87 15.28 -2.60 5.84
C ALA A 87 13.93 -3.34 5.79
N ALA A 88 13.00 -2.93 4.93
CA ALA A 88 11.72 -3.59 4.76
C ALA A 88 11.87 -5.06 4.30
N LYS A 89 12.84 -5.36 3.43
CA LYS A 89 13.10 -6.73 2.97
C LYS A 89 13.71 -7.63 4.04
N ILE A 90 14.59 -7.07 4.89
CA ILE A 90 15.27 -7.84 5.95
C ILE A 90 14.33 -8.05 7.14
N PHE A 91 13.68 -6.99 7.63
CA PHE A 91 12.85 -7.05 8.84
C PHE A 91 11.40 -7.50 8.57
N GLY A 92 10.92 -7.36 7.33
CA GLY A 92 9.57 -7.74 6.92
C GLY A 92 9.13 -9.17 7.33
N PRO A 93 9.90 -10.24 7.07
CA PRO A 93 9.48 -11.59 7.44
C PRO A 93 9.39 -11.81 8.96
N GLU A 94 10.24 -11.15 9.75
CA GLU A 94 10.21 -11.28 11.21
C GLU A 94 9.00 -10.57 11.82
N ILE A 95 8.69 -9.36 11.32
CA ILE A 95 7.50 -8.60 11.73
C ILE A 95 6.23 -9.36 11.36
N ARG A 96 6.16 -9.94 10.15
CA ARG A 96 5.00 -10.73 9.70
C ARG A 96 4.74 -11.93 10.60
N LYS A 97 5.78 -12.66 11.03
CA LYS A 97 5.62 -13.81 11.93
C LYS A 97 5.06 -13.39 13.29
N LYS A 98 5.64 -12.35 13.89
CA LYS A 98 5.19 -11.82 15.20
C LYS A 98 3.77 -11.27 15.15
N ALA A 99 3.43 -10.53 14.09
CA ALA A 99 2.10 -9.94 13.91
C ALA A 99 1.04 -11.00 13.55
N GLY A 100 1.40 -12.00 12.73
CA GLY A 100 0.49 -13.09 12.34
C GLY A 100 0.00 -13.89 13.53
N THR A 101 0.91 -14.25 14.46
CA THR A 101 0.53 -14.96 15.68
C THR A 101 -0.51 -14.24 16.52
N ALA A 102 -0.57 -12.90 16.50
CA ALA A 102 -1.58 -12.14 17.24
C ALA A 102 -2.95 -12.10 16.53
N VAL A 103 -2.99 -12.28 15.21
CA VAL A 103 -4.22 -12.28 14.41
C VAL A 103 -4.85 -13.67 14.37
N ASP A 104 -4.02 -14.73 14.36
CA ASP A 104 -4.49 -16.13 14.32
C ASP A 104 -5.11 -16.63 15.65
N VAL A 105 -5.12 -15.81 16.72
CA VAL A 105 -5.72 -16.16 18.04
C VAL A 105 -7.17 -15.70 18.19
N CYS A 106 -7.67 -14.90 17.25
CA CYS A 106 -9.08 -14.47 17.18
C CYS A 106 -9.88 -15.40 16.26
#